data_AF-A0A2S9X5E8-F1
#
_entry.id   AF-A0A2S9X5E8-F1
#
_cell.length_a   1.000
_cell.length_b   1.000
_cell.length_c   1.000
_cell.angle_alpha   90.00
_cell.angle_beta   90.00
_cell.angle_gamma   90.00
#
_symmetry.space_group_name_H-M   'P 1'
#
loop_
_entity.id
_entity.type
_entity.pdbx_description
1 polymer ?
#
loop_
_entity_poly.entity_id
_entity_poly.type
_entity_poly.pdbx_seq_one_letter_code
_entity_poly.pdbx_strand_id
1 'polypeptide(L)'
;MTSKPRKHRTATEWHQLVKRFAQSGLSSSDFCAAEGVCKSSLHRWRRSMSSPAPTPVADPPAFVDLGCLDPSTAVSGKLEIRLERKRSLGGAALDYQTSRSGQHVAAFLADWQGTLMVDDYAGYKALFREGVEEQACWAHARRKFYDLHKDLNHPVAAEALTRISRLCAIEAEGRELTIEERHRLRQQRSQPELEALLKWLADLTPAPGTGLYRAVLTGGQNSTL
;
A
#
# COMPACT_ATOMS: atom_id res chain seq x y z
N MET A 1 11.27 -15.23 23.30
CA MET A 1 9.90 -14.73 23.57
C MET A 1 8.92 -15.68 22.90
N THR A 2 8.28 -16.56 23.65
CA THR A 2 7.37 -17.58 23.13
C THR A 2 6.07 -16.91 22.66
N SER A 3 5.79 -17.01 21.36
CA SER A 3 4.54 -16.54 20.78
C SER A 3 3.39 -17.36 21.37
N LYS A 4 2.55 -16.72 22.19
CA LYS A 4 1.36 -17.37 22.77
C LYS A 4 0.45 -17.80 21.60
N PRO A 5 -0.02 -19.06 21.55
CA PRO A 5 -0.79 -19.56 20.43
C PRO A 5 -2.05 -18.70 20.24
N ARG A 6 -2.34 -18.34 18.98
CA ARG A 6 -3.53 -17.56 18.64
C ARG A 6 -4.77 -18.38 19.00
N LYS A 7 -5.41 -18.04 20.12
CA LYS A 7 -6.70 -18.61 20.51
C LYS A 7 -7.76 -18.19 19.49
N HIS A 8 -8.24 -19.14 18.70
CA HIS A 8 -9.40 -18.93 17.84
C HIS A 8 -10.61 -18.66 18.75
N ARG A 9 -11.34 -17.58 18.48
CA ARG A 9 -12.52 -17.16 19.22
C ARG A 9 -13.68 -17.09 18.24
N THR A 10 -14.79 -17.70 18.61
CA THR A 10 -16.08 -17.62 17.92
C THR A 10 -16.63 -16.20 17.97
N ALA A 11 -17.63 -15.92 17.12
CA ALA A 11 -18.30 -14.63 17.13
C ALA A 11 -18.88 -14.32 18.52
N THR A 12 -19.57 -15.27 19.15
CA THR A 12 -20.17 -15.11 20.48
C THR A 12 -19.14 -14.75 21.55
N GLU A 13 -17.96 -15.39 21.53
CA GLU A 13 -16.87 -15.08 22.45
C GLU A 13 -16.32 -13.66 22.24
N TRP A 14 -16.24 -13.18 20.99
CA TRP A 14 -15.86 -11.81 20.71
C TRP A 14 -16.89 -10.78 21.18
N HIS A 15 -18.19 -11.07 21.04
CA HIS A 15 -19.26 -10.20 21.54
C HIS A 15 -19.17 -10.05 23.07
N GLN A 16 -18.98 -11.16 23.79
CA GLN A 16 -18.80 -11.12 25.25
C GLN A 16 -17.56 -10.32 25.64
N LEU A 17 -16.45 -10.51 24.93
CA LEU A 17 -15.19 -9.82 25.19
C LEU A 17 -15.29 -8.31 24.95
N VAL A 18 -15.99 -7.88 23.89
CA VAL A 18 -16.26 -6.45 23.62
C VAL A 18 -17.17 -5.84 24.68
N LYS A 19 -18.19 -6.57 25.17
CA LYS A 19 -19.03 -6.12 26.28
C LYS A 19 -18.22 -5.94 27.58
N ARG A 20 -17.36 -6.92 27.91
CA ARG A 20 -16.43 -6.80 29.05
C ARG A 20 -15.50 -5.61 28.90
N PHE A 21 -14.97 -5.36 27.70
CA PHE A 21 -14.13 -4.19 27.46
C PHE A 21 -14.88 -2.89 27.78
N ALA A 22 -16.10 -2.74 27.26
CA ALA A 22 -16.93 -1.55 27.49
C ALA A 22 -17.26 -1.31 28.98
N GLN A 23 -17.33 -2.38 29.78
CA GLN A 23 -17.63 -2.32 31.21
C GLN A 23 -16.39 -2.23 32.10
N SER A 24 -15.20 -2.53 31.58
CA SER A 24 -13.98 -2.65 32.38
C SER A 24 -13.36 -1.31 32.79
N GLY A 25 -13.64 -0.22 32.07
CA GLY A 25 -12.97 1.08 32.28
C GLY A 25 -11.47 1.09 31.96
N LEU A 26 -10.90 -0.04 31.51
CA LEU A 26 -9.49 -0.18 31.19
C LEU A 26 -9.14 0.46 29.85
N SER A 27 -7.88 0.86 29.70
CA SER A 27 -7.35 1.23 28.38
C SER A 27 -7.39 0.01 27.45
N SER A 28 -7.49 0.24 26.14
CA SER A 28 -7.41 -0.86 25.16
C SER A 28 -6.09 -1.62 25.23
N SER A 29 -5.02 -1.02 25.77
CA SER A 29 -3.73 -1.70 25.95
C SER A 29 -3.77 -2.69 27.10
N ASP A 30 -4.25 -2.24 28.25
CA ASP A 30 -4.24 -3.02 29.49
C ASP A 30 -5.24 -4.16 29.41
N PHE A 31 -6.41 -3.90 28.82
CA PHE A 31 -7.41 -4.94 28.57
C PHE A 31 -6.89 -5.99 27.58
N CYS A 32 -6.20 -5.59 26.51
CA CYS A 32 -5.63 -6.53 25.55
C CYS A 32 -4.54 -7.41 26.15
N ALA A 33 -3.70 -6.84 27.02
CA ALA A 33 -2.68 -7.56 27.76
C ALA A 33 -3.30 -8.58 28.73
N ALA A 34 -4.32 -8.16 29.48
CA ALA A 34 -5.03 -9.02 30.44
C ALA A 34 -5.79 -10.19 29.75
N GLU A 35 -6.48 -9.91 28.64
CA GLU A 35 -7.35 -10.87 27.95
C GLU A 35 -6.61 -11.69 26.87
N GLY A 36 -5.31 -11.42 26.66
CA GLY A 36 -4.52 -12.09 25.64
C GLY A 36 -5.11 -11.94 24.24
N VAL A 37 -5.49 -10.72 23.88
CA VAL A 37 -6.01 -10.36 22.55
C VAL A 37 -5.16 -9.26 21.94
N CYS A 38 -5.05 -9.21 20.61
CA CYS A 38 -4.38 -8.09 19.95
C CYS A 38 -5.33 -6.89 19.83
N LYS A 39 -4.76 -5.68 19.96
CA LYS A 39 -5.50 -4.40 19.87
C LYS A 39 -6.29 -4.27 18.57
N SER A 40 -5.73 -4.76 17.46
CA SER A 40 -6.37 -4.73 16.15
C SER A 40 -7.64 -5.58 16.06
N SER A 41 -7.66 -6.77 16.68
CA SER A 41 -8.87 -7.60 16.74
C SER A 41 -9.93 -7.02 17.66
N LEU A 42 -9.55 -6.51 18.84
CA LEU A 42 -10.49 -5.82 19.73
C LEU A 42 -11.14 -4.63 19.03
N HIS A 43 -10.35 -3.79 18.37
CA HIS A 43 -10.85 -2.63 17.64
C HIS A 43 -11.76 -3.02 16.46
N ARG A 44 -11.42 -4.07 15.71
CA ARG A 44 -12.27 -4.59 14.62
C ARG A 44 -13.64 -5.01 15.13
N TRP A 45 -13.69 -5.79 16.20
CA TRP A 45 -14.94 -6.29 16.78
C TRP A 45 -15.79 -5.21 17.45
N ARG A 46 -15.16 -4.25 18.14
CA ARG A 46 -15.87 -3.08 18.69
C ARG A 46 -16.61 -2.32 17.59
N ARG A 47 -15.94 -2.10 16.45
CA ARG A 47 -16.54 -1.39 15.30
C ARG A 47 -17.70 -2.16 14.67
N SER A 48 -17.56 -3.49 14.55
CA SER A 48 -18.62 -4.37 14.03
C SER A 48 -19.89 -4.28 14.89
N MET A 49 -19.76 -4.09 16.20
CA MET A 49 -20.89 -3.98 17.13
C MET A 49 -21.48 -2.57 17.23
N SER A 50 -20.70 -1.53 16.89
CA SER A 50 -21.17 -0.13 16.87
C SER A 50 -21.75 0.29 15.51
N SER A 51 -21.63 -0.56 14.48
CA SER A 51 -22.24 -0.29 13.18
C SER A 51 -23.71 -0.69 13.25
N PRO A 52 -24.65 0.14 12.75
CA PRO A 52 -26.04 -0.27 12.60
C PRO A 52 -26.10 -1.55 11.76
N ALA A 53 -26.99 -2.47 12.12
CA ALA A 53 -27.11 -3.75 11.44
C ALA A 53 -27.28 -3.52 9.93
N PRO A 54 -26.41 -4.07 9.07
CA PRO A 54 -26.65 -4.03 7.65
C PRO A 54 -27.94 -4.81 7.34
N THR A 55 -28.74 -4.28 6.42
CA THR A 55 -29.90 -4.97 5.85
C THR A 55 -29.43 -6.35 5.36
N PRO A 56 -30.16 -7.45 5.65
CA PRO A 56 -29.68 -8.78 5.36
C PRO A 56 -29.53 -8.99 3.85
N VAL A 57 -28.28 -9.09 3.39
CA VAL A 57 -27.91 -9.73 2.14
C VAL A 57 -27.18 -11.01 2.55
N ALA A 58 -27.60 -12.13 1.97
CA ALA A 58 -27.22 -13.49 2.33
C ALA A 58 -25.68 -13.72 2.35
N ASP A 59 -25.21 -14.39 3.42
CA ASP A 59 -23.93 -15.09 3.71
C ASP A 59 -22.57 -14.63 3.10
N PRO A 60 -21.45 -14.80 3.86
CA PRO A 60 -20.14 -14.19 3.57
C PRO A 60 -19.35 -14.92 2.46
N PRO A 61 -18.33 -14.28 1.84
CA PRO A 61 -17.71 -14.81 0.63
C PRO A 61 -16.87 -16.06 0.91
N ALA A 62 -17.32 -17.19 0.36
CA ALA A 62 -16.41 -18.19 -0.16
C ALA A 62 -15.63 -17.58 -1.34
N PHE A 63 -14.42 -18.06 -1.56
CA PHE A 63 -13.63 -17.72 -2.75
C PHE A 63 -14.50 -17.86 -4.02
N VAL A 64 -14.68 -16.78 -4.77
CA VAL A 64 -15.39 -16.83 -6.06
C VAL A 64 -14.35 -17.18 -7.11
N ASP A 65 -14.34 -18.44 -7.55
CA ASP A 65 -13.56 -18.86 -8.70
C ASP A 65 -14.16 -18.21 -9.95
N LEU A 66 -13.40 -17.32 -10.61
CA LEU A 66 -13.83 -16.65 -11.84
C LEU A 66 -13.62 -17.53 -13.08
N GLY A 67 -13.01 -18.71 -12.94
CA GLY A 67 -12.80 -19.67 -14.03
C GLY A 67 -14.07 -20.32 -14.56
N CYS A 68 -15.21 -20.19 -13.85
CA CYS A 68 -16.52 -20.63 -14.32
C CYS A 68 -17.26 -19.60 -15.21
N LEU A 69 -16.67 -18.42 -15.42
CA LEU A 69 -17.15 -17.48 -16.44
C LEU A 69 -16.65 -17.96 -17.81
N ASP A 70 -17.44 -18.82 -18.44
CA ASP A 70 -17.22 -19.19 -19.83
C ASP A 70 -17.49 -17.97 -20.73
N PRO A 71 -16.48 -17.40 -21.42
CA PRO A 71 -16.68 -16.25 -22.29
C PRO A 71 -17.60 -16.55 -23.48
N SER A 72 -17.88 -17.83 -23.77
CA SER A 72 -18.79 -18.24 -24.84
C SER A 72 -20.28 -18.16 -24.49
N THR A 73 -20.62 -17.98 -23.20
CA THR A 73 -22.02 -17.89 -22.74
C THR A 73 -22.41 -16.52 -22.17
N ALA A 74 -21.49 -15.56 -22.14
CA ALA A 74 -21.76 -14.23 -21.61
C ALA A 74 -22.63 -13.40 -22.58
N VAL A 75 -23.95 -13.43 -22.37
CA VAL A 75 -24.86 -12.40 -22.86
C VAL A 75 -24.57 -11.13 -22.06
N SER A 76 -23.71 -10.26 -22.60
CA SER A 76 -23.60 -8.83 -22.23
C SER A 76 -23.81 -8.54 -20.73
N GLY A 77 -22.92 -9.03 -19.87
CA GLY A 77 -22.99 -8.83 -18.42
C GLY A 77 -21.87 -7.91 -17.92
N LYS A 78 -22.24 -6.86 -17.17
CA LYS A 78 -21.29 -5.97 -16.49
C LYS A 78 -20.87 -6.58 -15.15
N LEU A 79 -19.58 -6.85 -14.96
CA LEU A 79 -19.02 -7.22 -13.66
C LEU A 79 -18.78 -5.94 -12.85
N GLU A 80 -19.38 -5.83 -11.66
CA GLU A 80 -19.16 -4.72 -10.73
C GLU A 80 -18.29 -5.18 -9.55
N ILE A 81 -17.10 -4.60 -9.42
CA ILE A 81 -16.22 -4.78 -8.26
C ILE A 81 -16.37 -3.55 -7.36
N ARG A 82 -16.85 -3.74 -6.13
CA ARG A 82 -17.04 -2.65 -5.16
C ARG A 82 -15.85 -2.58 -4.20
N LEU A 83 -15.10 -1.47 -4.28
CA LEU A 83 -13.97 -1.18 -3.41
C LEU A 83 -14.40 -0.24 -2.28
N GLU A 84 -14.43 -0.73 -1.04
CA GLU A 84 -14.69 0.11 0.13
C GLU A 84 -13.41 0.84 0.58
N ARG A 85 -13.40 2.19 0.48
CA ARG A 85 -12.34 3.05 1.01
C ARG A 85 -12.74 3.67 2.36
N LYS A 86 -11.79 3.72 3.30
CA LYS A 86 -11.96 4.31 4.66
C LYS A 86 -11.73 5.83 4.76
N ARG A 87 -11.32 6.51 3.68
CA ARG A 87 -11.05 7.97 3.62
C ARG A 87 -11.58 8.55 2.30
N SER A 88 -12.08 9.79 2.35
CA SER A 88 -12.68 10.55 1.23
C SER A 88 -11.66 11.26 0.32
N LEU A 89 -10.49 10.68 0.09
CA LEU A 89 -9.48 11.26 -0.80
C LEU A 89 -9.47 10.49 -2.12
N GLY A 90 -10.34 10.91 -3.03
CA GLY A 90 -10.37 10.50 -4.44
C GLY A 90 -11.10 9.18 -4.76
N GLY A 91 -11.50 9.07 -6.02
CA GLY A 91 -12.10 7.85 -6.60
C GLY A 91 -11.08 6.71 -6.75
N ALA A 92 -11.60 5.50 -6.92
CA ALA A 92 -10.83 4.34 -7.36
C ALA A 92 -11.43 3.86 -8.67
N ALA A 93 -10.59 3.56 -9.65
CA ALA A 93 -10.99 2.99 -10.92
C ALA A 93 -10.27 1.65 -11.11
N LEU A 94 -10.97 0.70 -11.71
CA LEU A 94 -10.43 -0.58 -12.13
C LEU A 94 -10.82 -0.78 -13.59
N ASP A 95 -9.83 -0.97 -14.44
CA ASP A 95 -10.01 -1.35 -15.83
C ASP A 95 -9.40 -2.73 -16.05
N TYR A 96 -10.26 -3.73 -16.29
CA TYR A 96 -9.82 -5.10 -16.51
C TYR A 96 -9.47 -5.31 -17.98
N GLN A 97 -8.30 -5.87 -18.23
CA GLN A 97 -7.77 -6.09 -19.56
C GLN A 97 -7.18 -7.49 -19.67
N THR A 98 -7.37 -8.14 -20.82
CA THR A 98 -6.95 -9.53 -21.06
C THR A 98 -5.44 -9.67 -21.30
N SER A 99 -4.69 -8.56 -21.29
CA SER A 99 -3.25 -8.55 -21.48
C SER A 99 -2.57 -7.41 -20.71
N ARG A 100 -1.25 -7.50 -20.61
CA ARG A 100 -0.37 -6.45 -20.08
C ARG A 100 0.22 -5.57 -21.20
N SER A 101 -0.55 -5.24 -22.24
CA SER A 101 -0.11 -4.29 -23.24
C SER A 101 -0.23 -2.85 -22.71
N GLY A 102 0.73 -1.99 -23.03
CA GLY A 102 0.67 -0.56 -22.71
C GLY A 102 -0.48 0.17 -23.43
N GLN A 103 -0.99 -0.38 -24.55
CA GLN A 103 -2.12 0.19 -25.28
C GLN A 103 -3.37 0.38 -24.42
N HIS A 104 -3.56 -0.49 -23.44
CA HIS A 104 -4.73 -0.46 -22.56
C HIS A 104 -4.64 0.68 -21.56
N VAL A 105 -3.45 0.92 -21.03
CA VAL A 105 -3.19 2.06 -20.16
C VAL A 105 -3.36 3.37 -20.94
N ALA A 106 -2.89 3.42 -22.18
CA ALA A 106 -3.07 4.58 -23.04
C ALA A 106 -4.55 4.83 -23.37
N ALA A 107 -5.31 3.79 -23.70
CA ALA A 107 -6.76 3.92 -23.92
C ALA A 107 -7.50 4.36 -22.64
N PHE A 108 -7.10 3.86 -21.48
CA PHE A 108 -7.72 4.20 -20.19
C PHE A 108 -7.44 5.65 -19.77
N LEU A 109 -6.21 6.12 -19.93
CA LEU A 109 -5.84 7.51 -19.59
C LEU A 109 -6.21 8.49 -20.71
N ALA A 110 -6.43 8.02 -21.93
CA ALA A 110 -6.82 8.82 -23.08
C ALA A 110 -5.94 10.06 -23.26
N ASP A 111 -6.51 11.26 -23.10
CA ASP A 111 -5.85 12.56 -23.21
C ASP A 111 -5.46 13.16 -21.85
N TRP A 112 -5.51 12.37 -20.76
CA TRP A 112 -5.15 12.84 -19.43
C TRP A 112 -3.68 13.25 -19.36
N GLN A 113 -3.42 14.41 -18.75
CA GLN A 113 -2.09 14.95 -18.52
C GLN A 113 -1.90 15.34 -17.05
N GLY A 114 -0.68 15.17 -16.56
CA GLY A 114 -0.29 15.50 -15.19
C GLY A 114 0.80 14.57 -14.66
N THR A 115 1.01 14.60 -13.35
CA THR A 115 1.98 13.74 -12.65
C THR A 115 1.33 12.41 -12.28
N LEU A 116 1.85 11.32 -12.85
CA LEU A 116 1.36 9.97 -12.64
C LEU A 116 2.33 9.17 -11.76
N MET A 117 1.87 8.80 -10.56
CA MET A 117 2.64 7.92 -9.69
C MET A 117 2.52 6.46 -10.11
N VAL A 118 3.61 5.83 -10.55
CA VAL A 118 3.62 4.46 -11.10
C VAL A 118 4.60 3.52 -10.39
N ASP A 119 4.41 2.21 -10.58
CA ASP A 119 5.25 1.14 -10.05
C ASP A 119 6.45 0.75 -10.96
N ASP A 120 6.78 1.58 -11.95
CA ASP A 120 7.77 1.31 -13.02
C ASP A 120 7.34 0.21 -14.00
N TYR A 121 6.04 -0.11 -14.09
CA TYR A 121 5.52 -0.98 -15.14
C TYR A 121 5.74 -0.37 -16.53
N ALA A 122 6.37 -1.15 -17.42
CA ALA A 122 6.76 -0.71 -18.76
C ALA A 122 5.58 -0.19 -19.62
N GLY A 123 4.34 -0.61 -19.32
CA GLY A 123 3.15 -0.17 -20.04
C GLY A 123 2.90 1.35 -19.99
N TYR A 124 3.41 2.04 -18.96
CA TYR A 124 3.26 3.50 -18.84
C TYR A 124 4.30 4.29 -19.67
N LYS A 125 5.41 3.66 -20.10
CA LYS A 125 6.57 4.38 -20.64
C LYS A 125 6.30 5.14 -21.95
N ALA A 126 5.28 4.75 -22.71
CA ALA A 126 4.85 5.50 -23.89
C ALA A 126 4.26 6.87 -23.52
N LEU A 127 3.41 6.90 -22.49
CA LEU A 127 2.73 8.11 -22.01
C LEU A 127 3.70 9.18 -21.52
N PHE A 128 4.82 8.77 -20.94
CA PHE A 128 5.85 9.71 -20.48
C PHE A 128 6.54 10.43 -21.64
N ARG A 129 6.57 9.83 -22.83
CA ARG A 129 7.07 10.51 -24.05
C ARG A 129 6.03 11.46 -24.64
N GLU A 130 4.77 11.29 -24.27
CA GLU A 130 3.62 12.05 -24.77
C GLU A 130 3.20 13.19 -23.82
N GLY A 131 3.94 13.39 -22.72
CA GLY A 131 3.80 14.55 -21.83
C GLY A 131 3.31 14.25 -20.41
N VAL A 132 2.98 13.00 -20.10
CA VAL A 132 2.69 12.60 -18.71
C VAL A 132 3.99 12.64 -17.89
N GLU A 133 3.96 13.32 -16.74
CA GLU A 133 5.11 13.36 -15.85
C GLU A 133 5.18 12.09 -15.00
N GLU A 134 6.30 11.37 -15.07
CA GLU A 134 6.52 10.16 -14.28
C GLU A 134 6.88 10.51 -12.83
N GLN A 135 6.15 9.94 -11.87
CA GLN A 135 6.57 9.90 -10.47
C GLN A 135 6.70 8.43 -10.03
N ALA A 136 7.90 7.99 -9.67
CA ALA A 136 8.06 6.59 -9.26
C ALA A 136 7.51 6.36 -7.83
N CYS A 137 6.98 5.16 -7.61
CA CYS A 137 6.41 4.78 -6.32
C CYS A 137 7.52 4.34 -5.35
N TRP A 138 7.72 5.08 -4.26
CA TRP A 138 8.69 4.75 -3.20
C TRP A 138 8.50 3.36 -2.59
N ALA A 139 7.27 2.87 -2.49
CA ALA A 139 7.01 1.52 -1.99
C ALA A 139 7.61 0.44 -2.91
N HIS A 140 7.53 0.64 -4.23
CA HIS A 140 8.09 -0.27 -5.22
C HIS A 140 9.62 -0.15 -5.31
N ALA A 141 10.17 1.07 -5.29
CA ALA A 141 11.61 1.27 -5.20
C ALA A 141 12.21 0.59 -3.96
N ARG A 142 11.61 0.79 -2.78
CA ARG A 142 12.02 0.15 -1.52
C ARG A 142 11.95 -1.38 -1.59
N ARG A 143 10.94 -1.94 -2.25
CA ARG A 143 10.79 -3.40 -2.39
C ARG A 143 11.98 -4.03 -3.13
N LYS A 144 12.48 -3.39 -4.19
CA LYS A 144 13.65 -3.90 -4.94
C LYS A 144 14.91 -4.00 -4.06
N PHE A 145 15.17 -3.00 -3.22
CA PHE A 145 16.26 -3.07 -2.23
C PHE A 145 15.98 -4.10 -1.13
N TYR A 146 14.74 -4.20 -0.68
CA TYR A 146 14.35 -5.19 0.33
C TYR A 146 14.59 -6.62 -0.14
N ASP A 147 14.12 -6.98 -1.34
CA ASP A 147 14.28 -8.32 -1.90
C ASP A 147 15.77 -8.64 -2.08
N LEU A 148 16.54 -7.68 -2.62
CA LEU A 148 17.99 -7.83 -2.77
C LEU A 148 18.71 -8.05 -1.42
N HIS A 149 18.33 -7.30 -0.39
CA HIS A 149 18.92 -7.46 0.94
C HIS A 149 18.48 -8.75 1.63
N LYS A 150 17.20 -9.11 1.52
CA LYS A 150 16.66 -10.33 2.10
C LYS A 150 17.34 -11.58 1.51
N ASP A 151 17.57 -11.59 0.21
CA ASP A 151 18.09 -12.76 -0.49
C ASP A 151 19.62 -12.86 -0.39
N LEU A 152 20.34 -11.73 -0.43
CA LEU A 152 21.80 -11.70 -0.55
C LEU A 152 22.53 -10.98 0.60
N ASN A 153 21.81 -10.51 1.62
CA ASN A 153 22.33 -9.66 2.70
C ASN A 153 23.15 -8.46 2.17
N HIS A 154 22.73 -7.90 1.03
CA HIS A 154 23.53 -6.94 0.28
C HIS A 154 23.71 -5.62 1.08
N PRO A 155 24.95 -5.16 1.35
CA PRO A 155 25.20 -4.01 2.23
C PRO A 155 24.67 -2.70 1.67
N VAL A 156 24.84 -2.46 0.35
CA VAL A 156 24.26 -1.28 -0.32
C VAL A 156 22.74 -1.27 -0.22
N ALA A 157 22.09 -2.44 -0.29
CA ALA A 157 20.64 -2.52 -0.17
C ALA A 157 20.18 -2.22 1.26
N ALA A 158 20.93 -2.66 2.28
CA ALA A 158 20.68 -2.30 3.68
C ALA A 158 20.77 -0.79 3.91
N GLU A 159 21.78 -0.14 3.33
CA GLU A 159 21.97 1.31 3.40
C GLU A 159 20.84 2.07 2.70
N ALA A 160 20.43 1.63 1.50
CA ALA A 160 19.30 2.20 0.80
C ALA A 160 18.00 2.10 1.62
N LEU A 161 17.73 0.95 2.24
CA LEU A 161 16.58 0.76 3.12
C LEU A 161 16.62 1.68 4.33
N THR A 162 17.80 1.89 4.92
CA THR A 162 18.01 2.80 6.05
C THR A 162 17.68 4.24 5.64
N ARG A 163 18.19 4.71 4.51
CA ARG A 163 17.91 6.06 3.98
C ARG A 163 16.43 6.26 3.67
N ILE A 164 15.81 5.30 2.97
CA ILE A 164 14.37 5.37 2.66
C ILE A 164 13.53 5.36 3.96
N SER A 165 13.97 4.66 5.01
CA SER A 165 13.24 4.64 6.29
C SER A 165 13.19 6.02 6.97
N ARG A 166 14.20 6.89 6.76
CA ARG A 166 14.20 8.27 7.27
C ARG A 166 13.12 9.10 6.61
N LEU A 167 12.97 8.99 5.28
CA LEU A 167 11.87 9.61 4.54
C LEU A 167 10.51 9.12 5.04
N CYS A 168 10.35 7.80 5.24
CA CYS A 168 9.10 7.24 5.79
C CYS A 168 8.81 7.72 7.22
N ALA A 169 9.84 7.95 8.04
CA ALA A 169 9.68 8.49 9.38
C ALA A 169 9.14 9.93 9.34
N ILE A 170 9.69 10.78 8.47
CA ILE A 170 9.20 12.16 8.28
C ILE A 170 7.75 12.17 7.82
N GLU A 171 7.39 11.32 6.84
CA GLU A 171 5.99 11.19 6.40
C GLU A 171 5.05 10.69 7.51
N ALA A 172 5.54 9.87 8.44
CA ALA A 172 4.75 9.39 9.56
C ALA A 172 4.46 10.51 10.57
N GLU A 173 5.38 11.45 10.77
CA GLU A 173 5.17 12.64 11.60
C GLU A 173 4.12 13.58 11.00
N GLY A 174 4.10 13.70 9.67
CA GLY A 174 3.14 14.54 8.94
C GLY A 174 1.74 13.96 8.76
N ARG A 175 1.43 12.81 9.38
CA ARG A 175 0.21 12.03 9.08
C ARG A 175 -1.09 12.80 9.31
N GLU A 176 -1.13 13.61 10.37
CA GLU A 176 -2.32 14.38 10.80
C GLU A 176 -2.21 15.88 10.46
N LEU A 177 -1.12 16.30 9.78
CA LEU A 177 -0.95 17.67 9.30
C LEU A 177 -1.86 17.98 8.11
N THR A 178 -2.16 19.27 7.91
CA THR A 178 -2.82 19.75 6.69
C THR A 178 -1.93 19.53 5.46
N ILE A 179 -2.49 19.75 4.27
CA ILE A 179 -1.75 19.62 3.01
C ILE A 179 -0.58 20.62 2.99
N GLU A 180 -0.83 21.86 3.37
CA GLU A 180 0.14 22.95 3.39
C GLU A 180 1.25 22.71 4.44
N GLU A 181 0.88 22.27 5.63
CA GLU A 181 1.82 21.92 6.70
C GLU A 181 2.68 20.72 6.31
N ARG A 182 2.08 19.70 5.70
CA ARG A 182 2.81 18.53 5.19
C ARG A 182 3.76 18.92 4.06
N HIS A 183 3.33 19.79 3.15
CA HIS A 183 4.20 20.31 2.10
C HIS A 183 5.41 21.03 2.72
N ARG A 184 5.18 21.91 3.70
CA ARG A 184 6.26 22.59 4.42
C ARG A 184 7.20 21.61 5.13
N LEU A 185 6.66 20.58 5.80
CA LEU A 185 7.45 19.52 6.43
C LEU A 185 8.35 18.81 5.41
N ARG A 186 7.81 18.47 4.23
CA ARG A 186 8.57 17.83 3.15
C ARG A 186 9.70 18.73 2.65
N GLN A 187 9.40 19.99 2.35
CA GLN A 187 10.40 20.95 1.89
C GLN A 187 11.55 21.12 2.91
N GLN A 188 11.23 21.15 4.20
CA GLN A 188 12.23 21.37 5.25
C GLN A 188 13.04 20.12 5.61
N ARG A 189 12.45 18.94 5.52
CA ARG A 189 13.04 17.71 6.08
C ARG A 189 13.17 16.56 5.09
N SER A 190 12.13 16.30 4.30
CA SER A 190 12.18 15.20 3.32
C SER A 190 13.08 15.54 2.14
N GLN A 191 13.05 16.79 1.67
CA GLN A 191 13.84 17.27 0.53
C GLN A 191 15.37 17.05 0.70
N PRO A 192 16.01 17.51 1.80
CA PRO A 192 17.45 17.28 1.97
C PRO A 192 17.83 15.79 2.12
N GLU A 193 16.98 14.98 2.78
CA GLU A 193 17.20 13.53 2.88
C GLU A 193 17.06 12.84 1.52
N LEU A 194 16.12 13.30 0.69
CA LEU A 194 15.93 12.78 -0.66
C LEU A 194 17.12 13.13 -1.55
N GLU A 195 17.57 14.38 -1.56
CA GLU A 195 18.74 14.81 -2.32
C GLU A 195 20.00 14.02 -1.93
N ALA A 196 20.21 13.81 -0.63
CA ALA A 196 21.30 12.99 -0.13
C ALA A 196 21.20 11.52 -0.56
N LEU A 197 19.99 10.96 -0.62
CA LEU A 197 19.73 9.61 -1.13
C LEU A 197 20.01 9.53 -2.63
N LEU A 198 19.49 10.47 -3.44
CA LEU A 198 19.67 10.48 -4.90
C LEU A 198 21.14 10.67 -5.28
N LYS A 199 21.85 11.60 -4.62
CA LYS A 199 23.28 11.78 -4.81
C LYS A 199 24.04 10.49 -4.53
N TRP A 200 23.77 9.86 -3.39
CA TRP A 200 24.40 8.62 -3.01
C TRP A 200 24.10 7.49 -4.01
N LEU A 201 22.86 7.39 -4.52
CA LEU A 201 22.49 6.41 -5.56
C LEU A 201 23.22 6.67 -6.88
N ALA A 202 23.41 7.93 -7.27
CA ALA A 202 24.11 8.32 -8.49
C ALA A 202 25.61 8.01 -8.43
N ASP A 203 26.21 8.04 -7.23
CA ASP A 203 27.61 7.67 -7.02
C ASP A 203 27.85 6.14 -7.08
N LEU A 204 26.78 5.33 -7.08
CA LEU A 204 26.90 3.88 -7.21
C LEU A 204 27.13 3.49 -8.68
N THR A 205 28.10 2.60 -8.92
CA THR A 205 28.37 2.00 -10.23
C THR A 205 28.06 0.50 -10.25
N PRO A 206 26.78 0.08 -10.13
CA PRO A 206 26.43 -1.33 -10.16
C PRO A 206 26.62 -1.91 -11.56
N ALA A 207 27.13 -3.15 -11.63
CA ALA A 207 27.28 -3.83 -12.90
C ALA A 207 25.91 -4.00 -13.61
N PRO A 208 25.82 -3.73 -14.93
CA PRO A 208 24.58 -3.87 -15.69
C PRO A 208 23.93 -5.24 -15.50
N GLY A 209 22.60 -5.28 -15.41
CA GLY A 209 21.83 -6.51 -15.29
C GLY A 209 21.75 -7.11 -13.88
N THR A 210 22.53 -6.62 -12.90
CA THR A 210 22.44 -7.05 -11.50
C THR A 210 21.14 -6.63 -10.82
N GLY A 211 20.77 -7.32 -9.73
CA GLY A 211 19.66 -6.89 -8.88
C GLY A 211 19.86 -5.49 -8.30
N LEU A 212 21.11 -5.12 -7.99
CA LEU A 212 21.45 -3.77 -7.53
C LEU A 212 21.26 -2.73 -8.64
N TYR A 213 21.69 -3.01 -9.87
CA TYR A 213 21.47 -2.13 -11.01
C TYR A 213 19.98 -1.81 -11.22
N ARG A 214 19.12 -2.83 -11.16
CA ARG A 214 17.67 -2.64 -11.28
C ARG A 214 17.07 -1.84 -10.12
N ALA A 215 17.58 -2.03 -8.90
CA ALA A 215 17.10 -1.30 -7.73
C ALA A 215 17.52 0.19 -7.76
N VAL A 216 18.77 0.46 -8.14
CA VAL A 216 19.31 1.82 -8.28
C VAL A 216 18.59 2.60 -9.37
N LEU A 217 18.34 1.99 -10.54
CA LEU A 217 17.61 2.65 -11.63
C LEU A 217 16.21 3.11 -11.20
N THR A 218 15.43 2.23 -10.58
CA THR A 218 14.08 2.58 -10.11
C THR A 218 14.12 3.56 -8.93
N GLY A 219 15.14 3.48 -8.07
CA GLY A 219 15.31 4.42 -6.96
C GLY A 219 15.71 5.83 -7.40
N GLY A 220 16.51 5.95 -8.46
CA GLY A 220 17.00 7.21 -9.00
C GLY A 220 15.99 8.01 -9.82
N GLN A 221 14.86 7.40 -10.22
CA GLN A 221 13.78 8.06 -10.97
C GLN A 221 12.86 8.93 -10.09
N ASN A 222 13.10 9.01 -8.78
CA ASN A 222 12.29 9.79 -7.84
C ASN A 222 12.92 11.15 -7.53
N SER A 223 12.70 12.16 -8.36
CA SER A 223 13.27 13.51 -8.14
C SER A 223 12.37 14.48 -7.35
N THR A 224 11.13 14.13 -7.04
CA THR A 224 10.12 15.05 -6.45
C THR A 224 9.29 14.41 -5.33
N LEU A 225 8.87 15.22 -4.33
CA LEU A 225 8.13 14.85 -3.10
C LEU A 225 6.76 15.54 -2.98
#